data_AF-A0A5N3ZY81-F1
#
_entry.id   AF-A0A5N3ZY81-F1
#
_cell.length_a   1.000
_cell.length_b   1.000
_cell.length_c   1.000
_cell.angle_alpha   90.00
_cell.angle_beta   90.00
_cell.angle_gamma   90.00
#
_symmetry.space_group_name_H-M   'P 1'
#
loop_
_entity.id
_entity.type
_entity.pdbx_description
1 polymer ?
#
loop_
_entity_poly.entity_id
_entity_poly.type
_entity_poly.pdbx_seq_one_letter_code
_entity_poly.pdbx_strand_id
1 'polypeptide(L)'
;MYDRVLSDTTNNYAEAAHRRMQTELGMDLWKFIYRLKKIQHGRDLAIAGRQPDKKLNKYLRGDQNIKNIVQDFRNRNIVDYLKCLTHNYQMDPDFLVLY
;
A
#
# COMPACT_ATOMS: atom_id res chain seq x y z
N MET A 1 -17.25 45.95 -5.88
CA MET A 1 -18.50 45.24 -6.27
C MET A 1 -18.20 43.98 -7.08
N TYR A 2 -17.20 44.02 -7.99
CA TYR A 2 -16.74 42.85 -8.76
C TYR A 2 -16.27 41.64 -7.92
N ASP A 3 -15.49 41.87 -6.86
CA ASP A 3 -14.91 40.76 -6.06
C ASP A 3 -15.95 39.90 -5.33
N ARG A 4 -17.09 40.49 -4.97
CA ARG A 4 -18.20 39.76 -4.33
C ARG A 4 -18.91 38.82 -5.30
N VAL A 5 -19.12 39.26 -6.55
CA VAL A 5 -19.75 38.43 -7.59
C VAL A 5 -18.85 37.26 -7.96
N LEU A 6 -17.54 37.47 -8.07
CA LEU A 6 -16.58 36.39 -8.36
C LEU A 6 -16.53 35.35 -7.23
N SER A 7 -16.57 35.80 -5.98
CA SER A 7 -16.67 34.95 -4.79
C SER A 7 -17.95 34.12 -4.78
N ASP A 8 -19.11 34.75 -5.02
CA ASP A 8 -20.41 34.07 -5.02
C ASP A 8 -20.54 33.07 -6.16
N THR A 9 -19.98 33.38 -7.33
CA THR A 9 -19.98 32.45 -8.47
C THR A 9 -19.16 31.20 -8.15
N THR A 10 -17.98 31.39 -7.54
CA THR A 10 -17.10 30.29 -7.12
C THR A 10 -17.76 29.42 -6.05
N ASN A 11 -18.50 30.04 -5.11
CA ASN A 11 -19.24 29.31 -4.09
C ASN A 11 -20.41 28.50 -4.69
N ASN A 12 -21.16 29.09 -5.62
CA ASN A 12 -22.26 28.40 -6.30
C ASN A 12 -21.78 27.17 -7.08
N TYR A 13 -20.62 27.25 -7.74
CA TYR A 13 -20.00 26.09 -8.38
C TYR A 13 -19.58 25.01 -7.39
N ALA A 14 -18.97 25.39 -6.26
CA ALA A 14 -18.59 24.44 -5.21
C ALA A 14 -19.80 23.73 -4.60
N GLU A 15 -20.88 24.47 -4.34
CA GLU A 15 -22.14 23.91 -3.85
C GLU A 15 -22.81 22.99 -4.87
N ALA A 16 -22.85 23.38 -6.15
CA ALA A 16 -23.40 22.56 -7.22
C ALA A 16 -22.63 21.24 -7.37
N ALA A 17 -21.30 21.28 -7.30
CA ALA A 17 -20.47 20.08 -7.33
C ALA A 17 -20.71 19.18 -6.11
N HIS A 18 -20.81 19.77 -4.91
CA HIS A 18 -21.11 19.05 -3.68
C HIS A 18 -22.48 18.35 -3.72
N ARG A 19 -23.53 19.05 -4.18
CA ARG A 19 -24.88 18.48 -4.34
C ARG A 19 -24.90 17.34 -5.37
N ARG A 20 -24.19 17.49 -6.49
CA ARG A 20 -24.05 16.43 -7.50
C ARG A 20 -23.33 15.20 -6.94
N MET A 21 -22.23 15.38 -6.21
CA MET A 21 -21.53 14.26 -5.55
C MET A 21 -22.40 13.53 -4.53
N GLN A 22 -23.20 14.26 -3.74
CA GLN A 22 -24.14 13.62 -2.83
C GLN A 22 -25.23 12.83 -3.56
N THR A 23 -25.76 13.38 -4.65
CA THR A 23 -26.86 12.77 -5.41
C THR A 23 -26.41 11.54 -6.19
N GLU A 24 -25.26 11.62 -6.86
CA GLU A 24 -24.78 10.58 -7.78
C GLU A 24 -23.97 9.48 -7.06
N LEU A 25 -23.20 9.87 -6.04
CA LEU A 25 -22.21 8.99 -5.40
C LEU A 25 -22.51 8.73 -3.92
N GLY A 26 -23.54 9.38 -3.35
CA GLY A 26 -23.89 9.25 -1.93
C GLY A 26 -22.77 9.72 -1.00
N MET A 27 -21.90 10.63 -1.45
CA MET A 27 -20.68 11.00 -0.74
C MET A 27 -20.47 12.50 -0.65
N ASP A 28 -19.85 12.92 0.45
CA ASP A 28 -19.39 14.28 0.67
C ASP A 28 -18.06 14.55 -0.08
N LEU A 29 -17.90 15.79 -0.55
CA LEU A 29 -16.73 16.29 -1.27
C LEU A 29 -15.43 16.07 -0.47
N TRP A 30 -15.44 16.31 0.85
CA TRP A 30 -14.25 16.07 1.67
C TRP A 30 -13.89 14.60 1.76
N LYS A 31 -14.89 13.73 1.88
CA LYS A 31 -14.71 12.27 1.86
C LYS A 31 -14.18 11.79 0.51
N PHE A 32 -14.62 12.40 -0.59
CA PHE A 32 -14.12 12.14 -1.93
C PHE A 32 -12.64 12.53 -2.07
N ILE A 33 -12.28 13.75 -1.69
CA ILE A 33 -10.88 14.23 -1.72
C ILE A 33 -9.99 13.36 -0.83
N TYR A 34 -10.45 13.00 0.37
CA TYR A 34 -9.70 12.13 1.27
C TYR A 34 -9.44 10.75 0.67
N ARG A 35 -10.45 10.15 0.02
CA ARG A 35 -10.30 8.87 -0.67
C ARG A 35 -9.35 8.97 -1.86
N LEU A 36 -9.44 10.04 -2.66
CA LEU A 36 -8.50 10.28 -3.75
C LEU A 36 -7.06 10.42 -3.25
N LYS A 37 -6.83 11.20 -2.19
CA LYS A 37 -5.50 11.33 -1.56
C LYS A 37 -4.98 9.99 -1.05
N LYS A 38 -5.83 9.14 -0.47
CA LYS A 38 -5.43 7.79 -0.02
C LYS A 38 -4.99 6.90 -1.19
N ILE A 39 -5.73 6.92 -2.30
CA ILE A 39 -5.41 6.15 -3.51
C ILE A 39 -4.12 6.67 -4.16
N GLN A 40 -3.95 7.99 -4.25
CA GLN A 40 -2.74 8.62 -4.78
C GLN A 40 -1.53 8.31 -3.91
N HIS A 41 -1.64 8.43 -2.58
CA HIS A 41 -0.54 8.12 -1.67
C HIS A 41 -0.02 6.68 -1.83
N GLY A 42 -0.92 5.70 -2.01
CA GLY A 42 -0.52 4.31 -2.28
C GLY A 42 0.25 4.13 -3.60
N ARG A 43 -0.12 4.88 -4.64
CA ARG A 43 0.57 4.85 -5.95
C ARG A 43 1.87 5.64 -5.96
N ASP A 44 1.90 6.78 -5.30
CA ASP A 44 3.09 7.62 -5.18
C ASP A 44 4.19 6.92 -4.38
N LEU A 45 3.83 6.11 -3.37
CA LEU A 45 4.77 5.25 -2.67
C LEU A 45 5.40 4.19 -3.60
N ALA A 46 4.59 3.60 -4.48
CA ALA A 46 5.06 2.61 -5.47
C ALA A 46 5.97 3.24 -6.54
N ILE A 47 5.65 4.45 -7.01
CA ILE A 47 6.43 5.17 -8.04
C ILE A 47 7.70 5.80 -7.44
N ALA A 48 7.65 6.29 -6.20
CA ALA A 48 8.79 6.92 -5.52
C ALA A 48 9.81 5.92 -4.94
N GLY A 49 9.63 4.61 -5.17
CA GLY A 49 10.52 3.56 -4.63
C GLY A 49 10.57 3.51 -3.10
N ARG A 50 9.61 4.13 -2.40
CA ARG A 50 9.59 4.18 -0.94
C ARG A 50 8.88 2.94 -0.41
N GLN A 51 9.73 2.07 0.14
CA GLN A 51 9.52 0.81 0.87
C GLN A 51 8.26 0.00 0.56
N PRO A 52 8.43 -1.29 0.24
CA PRO A 52 7.32 -2.20 0.06
C PRO A 52 6.36 -2.23 1.25
N ASP A 53 5.09 -2.54 0.95
CA ASP A 53 4.11 -2.95 1.96
C ASP A 53 4.75 -3.93 2.95
N LYS A 54 4.42 -3.81 4.24
CA LYS A 54 5.04 -4.60 5.33
C LYS A 54 5.12 -6.11 5.04
N LYS A 55 4.18 -6.64 4.24
CA LYS A 55 4.18 -8.02 3.74
C LYS A 55 5.34 -8.31 2.78
N LEU A 56 5.62 -7.45 1.81
CA LEU A 56 6.73 -7.63 0.86
C LEU A 56 8.09 -7.49 1.57
N ASN A 57 8.22 -6.62 2.58
CA ASN A 57 9.42 -6.59 3.42
C ASN A 57 9.68 -7.88 4.21
N LYS A 58 8.63 -8.60 4.65
CA LYS A 58 8.76 -9.92 5.30
C LYS A 58 9.37 -10.94 4.34
N TYR A 59 8.90 -10.99 3.10
CA TYR A 59 9.41 -11.91 2.07
C TYR A 59 10.84 -11.56 1.65
N LEU A 60 11.15 -10.29 1.42
CA LEU A 60 12.52 -9.85 1.09
C LEU A 60 13.51 -10.19 2.21
N ARG A 61 13.09 -10.06 3.47
CA ARG A 61 13.90 -10.45 4.62
C ARG A 61 14.07 -11.97 4.71
N GLY A 62 13.02 -12.74 4.43
CA GLY A 62 13.07 -14.20 4.34
C GLY A 62 14.04 -14.67 3.26
N ASP A 63 13.99 -14.08 2.07
CA ASP A 63 14.86 -14.40 0.95
C ASP A 63 16.34 -14.12 1.28
N GLN A 64 16.63 -12.94 1.85
CA GLN A 64 17.99 -12.61 2.27
C GLN A 64 18.50 -13.56 3.38
N ASN A 65 17.63 -13.98 4.31
CA ASN A 65 17.99 -14.96 5.33
C ASN A 65 18.29 -16.33 4.73
N ILE A 66 17.46 -16.81 3.80
CA ILE A 66 17.68 -18.09 3.09
C ILE A 66 19.01 -18.04 2.35
N LYS A 67 19.29 -16.95 1.61
CA LYS A 67 20.56 -16.75 0.92
C LYS A 67 21.75 -16.83 1.87
N ASN A 68 21.67 -16.18 3.02
CA ASN A 68 22.74 -16.23 4.03
C ASN A 68 22.92 -17.64 4.60
N ILE A 69 21.83 -18.38 4.87
CA ILE A 69 21.89 -19.76 5.35
C ILE A 69 22.56 -20.68 4.32
N VAL A 70 22.15 -20.58 3.05
CA VAL A 70 22.71 -21.38 1.94
C VAL A 70 24.20 -21.09 1.74
N GLN A 71 24.61 -19.82 1.82
CA GLN A 71 26.02 -19.44 1.70
C GLN A 71 26.89 -19.98 2.84
N ASP A 72 26.30 -20.17 4.02
CA ASP A 72 26.97 -20.65 5.23
C ASP A 72 26.87 -22.18 5.43
N PHE A 73 26.48 -22.92 4.38
CA PHE A 73 26.24 -24.37 4.43
C PHE A 73 27.43 -25.16 5.02
N ARG A 74 28.65 -24.82 4.61
CA ARG A 74 29.86 -25.56 5.00
C ARG A 74 30.27 -25.37 6.46
N ASN A 75 29.78 -24.33 7.12
CA ASN A 75 30.15 -23.99 8.50
C ASN A 75 29.06 -24.37 9.51
N ARG A 76 27.95 -24.97 9.06
CA ARG A 76 26.81 -25.34 9.92
C ARG A 76 26.66 -26.84 10.05
N ASN A 77 26.15 -27.26 11.20
CA ASN A 77 25.62 -28.60 11.36
C ASN A 77 24.41 -28.79 10.42
N ILE A 78 24.35 -29.94 9.74
CA ILE A 78 23.30 -30.27 8.76
C ILE A 78 21.88 -30.15 9.36
N VAL A 79 21.71 -30.50 10.64
CA VAL A 79 20.41 -30.44 11.33
C VAL A 79 19.99 -28.99 11.56
N ASP A 80 20.92 -28.13 11.98
CA ASP A 80 20.64 -26.72 12.20
C ASP A 80 20.41 -25.98 10.88
N TYR A 81 21.14 -26.35 9.83
CA TYR A 81 20.93 -25.86 8.48
C TYR A 81 19.49 -26.12 7.99
N LEU A 82 19.02 -27.37 8.11
CA LEU A 82 17.66 -27.75 7.69
C LEU A 82 16.57 -27.09 8.55
N LYS A 83 16.79 -26.96 9.87
CA LYS A 83 15.86 -26.23 10.75
C LYS A 83 15.74 -24.76 10.37
N CYS A 84 16.87 -24.09 10.13
CA CYS A 84 16.88 -22.68 9.73
C CYS A 84 16.17 -22.47 8.37
N LEU A 85 16.37 -23.36 7.40
CA LEU A 85 15.66 -23.29 6.12
C LEU A 85 14.14 -23.48 6.30
N THR A 86 13.74 -24.51 7.03
CA THR A 86 12.31 -24.83 7.26
C THR A 86 11.59 -23.67 7.95
N HIS A 87 12.24 -23.04 8.93
CA HIS A 87 11.69 -21.89 9.64
C HIS A 87 11.52 -20.64 8.75
N ASN A 88 12.43 -20.42 7.79
CA ASN A 88 12.30 -19.30 6.85
C ASN A 88 11.32 -19.62 5.70
N TYR A 89 11.08 -20.89 5.38
CA TYR A 89 10.09 -21.31 4.38
C TYR A 89 8.65 -21.32 4.91
N GLN A 90 8.44 -21.51 6.21
CA GLN A 90 7.11 -21.45 6.87
C GLN A 90 6.51 -20.03 6.96
N MET A 91 7.00 -19.07 6.16
CA MET A 91 6.44 -17.73 6.04
C MET A 91 5.11 -17.79 5.25
N ASP A 92 4.03 -18.15 5.95
CA ASP A 92 2.61 -18.19 5.50
C ASP A 92 2.22 -19.27 4.46
N PRO A 93 1.43 -20.30 4.84
CA PRO A 93 0.81 -21.27 3.92
C PRO A 93 -0.35 -20.72 3.05
N ASP A 94 -0.89 -19.53 3.35
CA ASP A 94 -2.19 -19.08 2.84
C ASP A 94 -2.20 -18.55 1.39
N PHE A 95 -1.06 -18.56 0.67
CA PHE A 95 -1.00 -18.02 -0.69
C PHE A 95 -1.03 -19.07 -1.82
N LEU A 96 -1.07 -20.37 -1.50
CA LEU A 96 -1.13 -21.43 -2.52
C LEU A 96 -2.54 -21.72 -3.05
N VAL A 97 -3.56 -20.90 -2.72
CA VAL A 97 -4.96 -21.12 -3.14
C VAL A 97 -5.40 -20.20 -4.30
N LEU A 98 -4.49 -19.49 -4.98
CA LEU A 98 -4.85 -18.58 -6.08
C LEU A 98 -4.01 -18.78 -7.35
N TYR A 99 -3.88 -20.04 -7.79
CA TYR A 99 -3.66 -20.38 -9.21
C TYR A 99 -4.67 -21.43 -9.63
#